data_AF-A0A7C1T983-F1
#
_entry.id   AF-A0A7C1T983-F1
#
_cell.length_a   1.000
_cell.length_b   1.000
_cell.length_c   1.000
_cell.angle_alpha   90.00
_cell.angle_beta   90.00
_cell.angle_gamma   90.00
#
_symmetry.space_group_name_H-M   'P 1'
#
loop_
_entity.id
_entity.type
_entity.pdbx_description
1 polymer ?
#
loop_
_entity_poly.entity_id
_entity_poly.type
_entity_poly.pdbx_seq_one_letter_code
_entity_poly.pdbx_strand_id
1 'polypeptide(L)'
;RLTEVAFVGRSLSAEGGQNPLEPAMLGCAVLSGPQVSNFRESYQRLVRKGSARIVRDAEMLAKAVHFLLNNEVARSKMIDAGLESMQEMRGALTATLKGLEPYISPLSVKAKLEPRAAGQS
;
A
#
# COMPACT_ATOMS: atom_id res chain seq x y z
N ARG A 1 2.36 -3.06 18.60
CA ARG A 1 1.19 -3.50 17.81
C ARG A 1 -0.03 -2.83 18.43
N LEU A 2 -0.77 -1.98 17.71
CA LEU A 2 -1.87 -1.22 18.33
C LEU A 2 -3.27 -1.71 17.92
N THR A 3 -3.46 -2.35 16.75
CA THR A 3 -4.75 -2.93 16.33
C THR A 3 -4.54 -4.11 15.37
N GLU A 4 -5.50 -5.03 15.29
CA GLU A 4 -5.46 -6.20 14.37
C GLU A 4 -6.31 -6.00 13.10
N VAL A 5 -7.11 -4.93 13.06
CA VAL A 5 -7.99 -4.55 11.94
C VAL A 5 -7.78 -3.06 11.68
N ALA A 6 -7.59 -2.70 10.42
CA ALA A 6 -7.45 -1.32 9.98
C ALA A 6 -8.48 -1.00 8.90
N PHE A 7 -9.24 0.07 9.10
CA PHE A 7 -10.17 0.60 8.10
C PHE A 7 -9.63 1.89 7.49
N VAL A 8 -9.55 1.94 6.16
CA VAL A 8 -9.05 3.11 5.43
C VAL A 8 -10.17 4.13 5.23
N GLY A 9 -10.41 4.98 6.23
CA GLY A 9 -11.59 5.85 6.33
C GLY A 9 -11.88 6.81 5.17
N ARG A 10 -10.85 7.30 4.46
CA ARG A 10 -11.03 8.25 3.35
C ARG A 10 -11.64 7.65 2.08
N SER A 11 -11.81 6.33 2.01
CA SER A 11 -12.33 5.63 0.83
C SER A 11 -13.86 5.47 0.78
N LEU A 12 -14.59 5.97 1.80
CA LEU A 12 -16.06 5.99 1.82
C LEU A 12 -16.66 7.28 1.26
N SER A 13 -15.96 8.43 1.35
CA SER A 13 -16.52 9.74 1.01
C SER A 13 -15.56 10.75 0.37
N ALA A 14 -14.25 10.47 0.29
CA ALA A 14 -13.28 11.37 -0.32
C ALA A 14 -12.73 10.77 -1.63
N GLU A 15 -12.52 11.62 -2.62
CA GLU A 15 -11.87 11.23 -3.86
C GLU A 15 -10.39 10.91 -3.62
N GLY A 16 -9.89 9.85 -4.26
CA GLY A 16 -8.46 9.57 -4.39
C GLY A 16 -7.89 8.46 -3.51
N GLY A 17 -8.66 7.88 -2.59
CA GLY A 17 -8.20 6.76 -1.76
C GLY A 17 -6.91 7.04 -0.96
N GLN A 18 -6.39 6.02 -0.30
CA GLN A 18 -5.07 6.08 0.35
C GLN A 18 -4.25 4.86 -0.09
N ASN A 19 -2.94 5.02 -0.09
CA ASN A 19 -2.02 3.94 -0.38
C ASN A 19 -2.28 2.77 0.59
N PRO A 20 -2.71 1.58 0.10
CA PRO A 20 -3.07 0.46 0.97
C PRO A 20 -1.86 -0.17 1.69
N LEU A 21 -0.63 0.24 1.34
CA LEU A 21 0.59 -0.34 1.88
C LEU A 21 0.84 0.03 3.34
N GLU A 22 0.51 1.25 3.77
CA GLU A 22 0.68 1.67 5.19
C GLU A 22 -0.11 0.80 6.18
N PRO A 23 -1.42 0.51 5.99
CA PRO A 23 -2.16 -0.36 6.90
C PRO A 23 -1.79 -1.85 6.76
N ALA A 24 -1.40 -2.31 5.56
CA ALA A 24 -0.90 -3.68 5.38
C ALA A 24 0.44 -3.91 6.09
N MET A 25 1.30 -2.89 6.14
CA MET A 25 2.60 -2.94 6.84
C MET A 25 2.49 -3.05 8.36
N LEU A 26 1.35 -2.66 8.94
CA LEU A 26 1.12 -2.74 10.39
C LEU A 26 0.70 -4.14 10.85
N GLY A 27 0.58 -5.10 9.93
CA GLY A 27 0.12 -6.46 10.24
C GLY A 27 -1.37 -6.51 10.56
N CYS A 28 -2.15 -5.63 9.92
CA CYS A 28 -3.59 -5.52 10.15
C CYS A 28 -4.38 -6.11 8.98
N ALA A 29 -5.52 -6.70 9.30
CA ALA A 29 -6.56 -6.99 8.34
C ALA A 29 -7.09 -5.67 7.72
N VAL A 30 -6.93 -5.48 6.41
CA VAL A 30 -7.28 -4.22 5.71
C VAL A 30 -8.72 -4.22 5.21
N LEU A 31 -9.51 -3.26 5.66
CA LEU A 31 -10.84 -2.95 5.14
C LEU A 31 -10.80 -1.59 4.42
N SER A 32 -11.43 -1.50 3.25
CA SER A 32 -11.48 -0.25 2.47
C SER A 32 -12.85 -0.04 1.84
N GLY A 33 -13.27 1.22 1.73
CA GLY A 33 -14.36 1.68 0.90
C GLY A 33 -14.08 1.54 -0.61
N PRO A 34 -15.09 1.79 -1.45
CA PRO A 34 -15.02 1.60 -2.91
C PRO A 34 -14.19 2.68 -3.64
N GLN A 35 -13.95 3.84 -3.01
CA GLN A 35 -13.21 4.94 -3.63
C GLN A 35 -11.70 4.70 -3.53
N VAL A 36 -11.20 3.85 -4.43
CA VAL A 36 -9.78 3.46 -4.53
C VAL A 36 -9.19 3.77 -5.92
N SER A 37 -9.77 4.71 -6.66
CA SER A 37 -9.43 5.02 -8.06
C SER A 37 -7.92 5.22 -8.30
N ASN A 38 -7.24 5.99 -7.45
CA ASN A 38 -5.80 6.25 -7.59
C ASN A 38 -4.91 5.04 -7.32
N PHE A 39 -5.44 3.99 -6.66
CA PHE A 39 -4.70 2.79 -6.27
C PHE A 39 -5.43 1.50 -6.69
N ARG A 40 -6.28 1.58 -7.71
CA ARG A 40 -7.21 0.51 -8.09
C ARG A 40 -6.50 -0.82 -8.35
N GLU A 41 -5.39 -0.78 -9.07
CA GLU A 41 -4.60 -1.97 -9.39
C GLU A 41 -4.02 -2.62 -8.12
N SER A 42 -3.43 -1.81 -7.22
CA SER A 42 -2.93 -2.28 -5.92
C SER A 42 -4.04 -2.89 -5.08
N TYR A 43 -5.20 -2.23 -4.96
CA TYR A 43 -6.35 -2.78 -4.23
C TYR A 43 -6.90 -4.05 -4.87
N GLN A 44 -6.98 -4.13 -6.20
CA GLN A 44 -7.39 -5.36 -6.88
C GLN A 44 -6.42 -6.52 -6.59
N ARG A 45 -5.12 -6.25 -6.55
CA ARG A 45 -4.10 -7.26 -6.23
C ARG A 45 -4.26 -7.77 -4.80
N LEU A 46 -4.44 -6.85 -3.84
CA LEU A 46 -4.65 -7.18 -2.43
C LEU A 46 -5.96 -7.95 -2.21
N VAL A 47 -7.05 -7.52 -2.85
CA VAL A 47 -8.34 -8.24 -2.78
C VAL A 47 -8.23 -9.65 -3.37
N ARG A 48 -7.55 -9.80 -4.52
CA ARG A 48 -7.33 -11.13 -5.14
C ARG A 48 -6.50 -12.06 -4.26
N LYS A 49 -5.50 -11.53 -3.56
CA LYS A 49 -4.70 -12.30 -2.59
C LYS A 49 -5.42 -12.50 -1.25
N GLY A 50 -6.59 -11.91 -1.05
CA GLY A 50 -7.35 -12.03 0.19
C GLY A 50 -6.79 -11.20 1.33
N SER A 51 -5.91 -10.24 1.05
CA SER A 51 -5.28 -9.36 2.04
C SER A 51 -6.04 -8.05 2.28
N ALA A 52 -7.09 -7.79 1.50
CA ALA A 52 -7.98 -6.65 1.68
C ALA A 52 -9.43 -7.00 1.33
N ARG A 53 -10.39 -6.34 1.99
CA ARG A 53 -11.81 -6.48 1.66
C ARG A 53 -12.45 -5.12 1.42
N ILE A 54 -13.19 -5.02 0.31
CA ILE A 54 -13.97 -3.82 -0.02
C ILE A 54 -15.32 -3.88 0.70
N VAL A 55 -15.63 -2.82 1.46
CA VAL A 55 -16.90 -2.60 2.15
C VAL A 55 -17.61 -1.41 1.52
N ARG A 56 -18.91 -1.54 1.23
CA ARG A 56 -19.65 -0.52 0.46
C ARG A 56 -20.42 0.48 1.32
N ASP A 57 -20.69 0.10 2.55
CA ASP A 57 -21.50 0.84 3.50
C ASP A 57 -21.08 0.51 4.94
N ALA A 58 -21.67 1.24 5.90
CA ALA A 58 -21.38 1.08 7.32
C ALA A 58 -21.81 -0.30 7.87
N GLU A 59 -22.88 -0.89 7.32
CA GLU A 59 -23.37 -2.19 7.76
C GLU A 59 -22.38 -3.31 7.36
N MET A 60 -21.87 -3.26 6.13
CA MET A 60 -20.86 -4.17 5.62
C MET A 60 -19.53 -4.00 6.36
N LEU A 61 -19.17 -2.76 6.72
CA LEU A 61 -18.01 -2.50 7.58
C LEU A 61 -18.19 -3.16 8.96
N ALA A 62 -19.33 -2.93 9.62
CA ALA A 62 -19.61 -3.52 10.93
C ALA A 62 -19.57 -5.05 10.89
N LYS A 63 -20.20 -5.67 9.88
CA LYS A 63 -20.17 -7.13 9.67
C LYS A 63 -18.74 -7.64 9.44
N ALA A 64 -17.95 -6.93 8.62
CA ALA A 64 -16.58 -7.32 8.32
C ALA A 64 -15.68 -7.23 9.56
N VAL A 65 -15.79 -6.15 10.35
CA VAL A 65 -15.06 -5.99 11.61
C VAL A 65 -15.45 -7.09 12.59
N HIS A 66 -16.76 -7.30 12.80
CA HIS A 66 -17.25 -8.34 13.70
C HIS A 66 -16.76 -9.74 13.30
N PHE A 67 -16.80 -10.07 12.01
CA PHE A 67 -16.30 -11.34 11.49
C PHE A 67 -14.80 -11.51 11.77
N LEU A 68 -13.99 -10.48 11.51
CA LEU A 68 -12.54 -10.56 11.69
C LEU A 68 -12.13 -10.62 13.15
N LEU A 69 -12.86 -9.94 14.05
CA LEU A 69 -12.62 -10.03 15.49
C LEU A 69 -12.94 -11.42 16.04
N ASN A 70 -14.01 -12.06 15.57
CA ASN A 70 -14.45 -13.37 16.05
C ASN A 70 -13.86 -14.57 15.29
N ASN A 71 -13.11 -14.34 14.21
CA ASN A 71 -12.50 -15.40 13.41
C ASN A 71 -10.99 -15.17 13.27
N GLU A 72 -10.25 -15.65 14.25
CA GLU A 72 -8.78 -15.53 14.31
C GLU A 72 -8.10 -16.16 13.10
N VAL A 73 -8.57 -17.32 12.63
CA VAL A 73 -8.00 -18.00 11.47
C VAL A 73 -8.15 -17.15 10.20
N ALA A 74 -9.34 -16.57 9.98
CA ALA A 74 -9.56 -15.70 8.83
C ALA A 74 -8.74 -14.40 8.94
N ARG A 75 -8.62 -13.86 10.15
CA ARG A 75 -7.80 -12.67 10.42
C ARG A 75 -6.32 -12.91 10.14
N SER A 76 -5.74 -14.01 10.64
CA SER A 76 -4.35 -14.38 10.40
C SER A 76 -4.08 -14.58 8.91
N LYS A 77 -4.94 -15.33 8.20
CA LYS A 77 -4.80 -15.53 6.75
C LYS A 77 -4.77 -14.21 5.97
N MET A 78 -5.62 -13.26 6.35
CA MET A 78 -5.68 -11.95 5.70
C MET A 78 -4.42 -11.12 6.00
N ILE A 79 -3.89 -11.20 7.22
CA ILE A 79 -2.63 -10.54 7.60
C ILE A 79 -1.45 -11.16 6.84
N ASP A 80 -1.35 -12.48 6.79
CA ASP A 80 -0.27 -13.22 6.12
C ASP A 80 -0.23 -12.91 4.61
N ALA A 81 -1.41 -12.92 3.97
CA ALA A 81 -1.54 -12.51 2.56
C ALA A 81 -1.11 -11.05 2.33
N GLY A 82 -1.35 -10.17 3.31
CA GLY A 82 -0.91 -8.78 3.27
C GLY A 82 0.61 -8.67 3.31
N LEU A 83 1.25 -9.40 4.21
CA LEU A 83 2.71 -9.46 4.31
C LEU A 83 3.35 -10.02 3.04
N GLU A 84 2.80 -11.09 2.46
CA GLU A 84 3.30 -11.66 1.20
C GLU A 84 3.19 -10.65 0.04
N SER A 85 2.03 -10.00 -0.09
CA SER A 85 1.81 -8.97 -1.12
C SER A 85 2.78 -7.80 -0.99
N MET A 86 3.13 -7.42 0.25
CA MET A 86 4.13 -6.39 0.53
C MET A 86 5.54 -6.82 0.10
N GLN A 87 5.93 -8.06 0.40
CA GLN A 87 7.26 -8.58 0.03
C GLN A 87 7.44 -8.60 -1.50
N GLU A 88 6.43 -9.06 -2.23
CA GLU A 88 6.44 -9.04 -3.69
C GLU A 88 6.56 -7.62 -4.25
N MET A 89 5.80 -6.67 -3.69
CA MET A 89 5.82 -5.30 -4.17
C MET A 89 7.13 -4.58 -3.86
N ARG A 90 7.75 -4.83 -2.69
CA ARG A 90 9.10 -4.35 -2.38
C ARG A 90 10.12 -4.94 -3.34
N GLY A 91 10.04 -6.25 -3.62
CA GLY A 91 10.92 -6.91 -4.59
C GLY A 91 10.84 -6.28 -5.98
N ALA A 92 9.62 -5.99 -6.45
CA ALA A 92 9.39 -5.32 -7.73
C ALA A 92 9.99 -3.89 -7.76
N LEU A 93 9.84 -3.11 -6.68
CA LEU A 93 10.45 -1.78 -6.59
C LEU A 93 11.98 -1.85 -6.61
N THR A 94 12.58 -2.76 -5.85
CA THR A 94 14.04 -2.97 -5.85
C THR A 94 14.55 -3.37 -7.23
N ALA A 95 13.83 -4.26 -7.93
CA ALA A 95 14.17 -4.65 -9.30
C ALA A 95 14.12 -3.47 -10.28
N THR A 96 13.08 -2.63 -10.20
CA THR A 96 12.96 -1.43 -11.03
C THR A 96 14.09 -0.44 -10.73
N LEU A 97 14.41 -0.18 -9.46
CA LEU A 97 15.52 0.69 -9.08
C LEU A 97 16.86 0.19 -9.63
N LYS A 98 17.12 -1.13 -9.52
CA LYS A 98 18.31 -1.77 -10.09
C LYS A 98 18.36 -1.67 -11.62
N GLY A 99 17.22 -1.76 -12.30
CA GLY A 99 17.13 -1.57 -13.74
C GLY A 99 17.36 -0.12 -14.20
N LEU A 100 17.03 0.86 -13.35
CA LEU A 100 17.28 2.28 -13.60
C LEU A 100 18.70 2.73 -13.20
N GLU A 101 19.38 1.96 -12.36
CA GLU A 101 20.74 2.25 -11.86
C GLU A 101 21.74 2.64 -12.97
N PRO A 102 21.81 1.95 -14.14
CA PRO A 102 22.70 2.33 -15.23
C PRO A 102 22.40 3.70 -15.86
N TYR A 103 21.18 4.22 -15.71
CA TYR A 103 20.73 5.50 -16.28
C TYR A 103 20.78 6.65 -15.26
N ILE A 104 20.75 6.33 -13.97
CA ILE A 104 20.81 7.33 -12.89
C ILE A 104 22.28 7.64 -12.52
N SER A 105 23.17 6.65 -12.52
CA SER A 105 24.60 6.86 -12.21
C SER A 105 25.29 7.90 -13.11
N PRO A 106 25.06 7.94 -14.43
CA PRO A 106 25.66 8.96 -15.31
C PRO A 106 25.16 10.39 -15.00
N LEU A 107 23.91 10.53 -14.57
CA LEU A 107 23.30 11.82 -14.26
C LEU A 107 23.76 12.36 -12.90
N SER A 108 23.93 11.51 -11.89
CA SER A 108 24.48 11.95 -10.60
C SER A 108 25.95 12.37 -10.69
N VAL A 109 26.70 11.76 -11.60
CA VAL A 109 28.10 12.13 -11.88
C VAL A 109 28.16 13.47 -12.60
N LYS A 110 27.33 13.71 -13.63
CA LYS A 110 27.24 15.04 -14.28
C LYS A 110 26.83 16.15 -13.32
N ALA A 111 25.86 15.90 -12.44
CA ALA A 111 25.42 16.88 -11.43
C ALA A 111 26.51 17.20 -10.38
N LYS A 112 27.41 16.24 -10.08
CA LYS A 112 28.57 16.47 -9.19
C LYS A 112 29.74 17.15 -9.90
N LEU A 113 29.84 17.04 -11.22
CA LEU A 113 30.92 17.62 -12.03
C LEU A 113 30.64 19.07 -12.48
N GLU A 114 29.41 19.58 -12.33
CA GLU A 114 29.10 20.99 -12.53
C GLU A 114 28.88 21.71 -11.18
N PRO A 115 29.95 22.14 -10.49
CA PRO A 115 29.82 23.03 -9.36
C PRO A 115 29.35 24.41 -9.89
N ARG A 116 28.06 24.70 -9.68
CA ARG A 116 27.44 26.03 -9.60
C ARG A 116 28.30 27.18 -10.15
N ALA A 117 28.41 27.30 -11.47
CA ALA A 117 28.88 28.52 -12.13
C ALA A 117 27.74 29.55 -12.10
N ALA A 118 27.45 30.11 -10.92
CA ALA A 118 26.54 31.25 -10.77
C ALA A 118 26.91 32.01 -9.49
N GLY A 119 27.85 32.95 -9.65
CA GLY A 119 28.34 33.83 -8.60
C GLY A 119 29.40 34.77 -9.12
N GLN A 120 28.99 35.67 -10.02
CA GLN A 120 29.65 36.91 -10.49
C GLN A 120 28.73 37.40 -11.63
N SER A 121 28.03 38.54 -11.58
CA SER A 121 28.35 39.85 -10.99
C SER A 121 27.06 40.58 -10.59
#